data_AF-A0A352JC68-F1
#
_entry.id   AF-A0A352JC68-F1
#
_cell.length_a   1.000
_cell.length_b   1.000
_cell.length_c   1.000
_cell.angle_alpha   90.00
_cell.angle_beta   90.00
_cell.angle_gamma   90.00
#
_symmetry.space_group_name_H-M   'P 1'
#
loop_
_entity.id
_entity.type
_entity.pdbx_description
1 polymer ?
#
loop_
_entity_poly.entity_id
_entity_poly.type
_entity_poly.pdbx_seq_one_letter_code
_entity_poly.pdbx_strand_id
1 'polypeptide(L)' 'PETIIPRQPFHLSISWLLEPNLHQRMIRSYNQQGGWENLTLVTEHKVG' A
#
# COMPACT_ATOMS: atom_id res chain seq x y z
N PRO A 1 -7.99 4.20 -2.81
CA PRO A 1 -8.88 5.36 -3.07
C PRO A 1 -10.34 4.94 -2.84
N GLU A 2 -11.26 5.87 -2.56
CA GLU A 2 -12.70 5.56 -2.43
C GLU A 2 -13.33 5.20 -3.79
N THR A 3 -12.81 5.77 -4.88
CA THR A 3 -13.17 5.42 -6.27
C THR A 3 -11.94 5.51 -7.16
N ILE A 4 -11.81 4.61 -8.14
CA ILE A 4 -10.73 4.63 -9.13
C ILE A 4 -11.12 5.59 -10.25
N ILE A 5 -10.33 6.64 -10.44
CA ILE A 5 -10.53 7.62 -11.51
C ILE A 5 -9.82 7.12 -12.78
N PRO A 6 -10.49 7.09 -13.94
CA PRO A 6 -9.87 6.66 -15.19
C PRO A 6 -8.59 7.43 -15.52
N ARG A 7 -7.58 6.71 -16.03
CA ARG A 7 -6.29 7.27 -16.49
C ARG A 7 -5.47 7.97 -15.41
N GLN A 8 -5.74 7.70 -14.13
CA GLN A 8 -4.90 8.14 -13.02
C GLN A 8 -4.19 6.93 -12.38
N PRO A 9 -2.89 7.03 -12.09
CA PRO A 9 -2.23 5.99 -11.32
C PRO A 9 -2.81 5.98 -9.89
N PHE A 10 -2.83 4.81 -9.26
CA PHE A 10 -3.36 4.69 -7.90
C PHE A 10 -2.65 3.60 -7.12
N HIS A 11 -2.79 3.68 -5.79
CA HIS A 11 -2.27 2.69 -4.87
C HIS A 11 -3.39 2.04 -4.07
N LEU A 12 -3.29 0.73 -3.86
CA LEU A 12 -4.09 -0.01 -2.90
C LEU A 12 -3.17 -0.45 -1.77
N SER A 13 -3.57 -0.16 -0.53
CA SER A 13 -2.80 -0.53 0.65
C SER A 13 -3.64 -1.27 1.67
N ILE A 14 -3.05 -2.29 2.27
CA ILE A 14 -3.57 -2.95 3.47
C ILE A 14 -2.50 -2.91 4.54
N SER A 15 -2.92 -2.70 5.79
CA SER A 15 -2.01 -2.56 6.93
C SER A 15 -2.50 -3.44 8.06
N TRP A 16 -1.57 -4.03 8.80
CA TRP A 16 -1.87 -4.82 9.97
C TRP A 16 -0.84 -4.56 11.08
N LEU A 17 -1.32 -4.68 12.32
CA LEU A 17 -0.49 -4.66 13.52
C LEU A 17 -0.12 -6.11 13.84
N LEU A 18 1.15 -6.48 13.68
CA LEU A 18 1.64 -7.82 14.02
C LEU A 18 1.88 -7.96 15.52
N GLU A 19 2.49 -6.93 16.10
CA GLU A 19 2.81 -6.84 17.53
C GLU A 19 2.59 -5.39 17.97
N PRO A 20 2.47 -5.08 19.28
CA PRO A 20 2.19 -3.72 19.75
C PRO A 20 3.16 -2.62 19.25
N ASN A 21 4.36 -2.99 18.83
CA ASN A 21 5.38 -2.11 18.27
C ASN A 21 5.81 -2.50 16.84
N LEU A 22 5.10 -3.42 16.17
CA LEU A 22 5.41 -3.90 14.82
C LEU A 22 4.19 -3.74 13.92
N HIS A 23 4.26 -2.78 13.01
CA HIS A 23 3.29 -2.59 11.95
C HIS A 23 3.86 -3.07 10.63
N GLN A 24 3.00 -3.62 9.79
CA GLN A 24 3.35 -3.94 8.42
C GLN A 24 2.28 -3.45 7.48
N ARG A 25 2.70 -3.01 6.30
CA ARG A 25 1.81 -2.54 5.25
C ARG A 25 2.26 -3.06 3.89
N MET A 26 1.30 -3.57 3.14
CA MET A 26 1.49 -3.94 1.74
C MET A 26 0.86 -2.88 0.87
N ILE A 27 1.62 -2.35 -0.09
CA ILE A 27 1.18 -1.32 -1.04
C ILE A 27 1.37 -1.87 -2.46
N ARG A 28 0.27 -1.97 -3.22
CA ARG A 28 0.30 -2.27 -4.65
C ARG A 28 0.15 -0.98 -5.46
N SER A 29 1.00 -0.82 -6.46
CA SER A 29 0.99 0.35 -7.36
C SER A 29 0.46 -0.04 -8.74
N TYR A 30 -0.42 0.79 -9.26
CA TYR A 30 -1.05 0.63 -10.57
C TYR A 30 -0.81 1.87 -11.43
N ASN A 31 -0.47 1.67 -12.70
CA ASN A 31 -0.29 2.76 -13.65
C ASN A 31 -1.64 3.33 -14.12
N GLN A 32 -1.56 4.34 -15.00
CA GLN A 32 -2.73 5.00 -15.60
C GLN A 32 -3.62 4.06 -16.42
N GLN A 33 -3.12 2.93 -16.90
CA GLN A 33 -3.89 1.92 -17.63
C GLN A 33 -4.53 0.88 -16.68
N GLY A 34 -4.33 1.01 -15.37
CA GLY A 34 -4.74 0.00 -14.39
C GLY A 34 -3.86 -1.25 -14.38
N GLY A 35 -2.73 -1.23 -15.09
CA GLY A 35 -1.73 -2.29 -15.07
C GLY A 35 -0.98 -2.29 -13.74
N TRP A 36 -0.76 -3.47 -13.18
CA TRP A 36 0.07 -3.64 -11.98
C TRP A 36 1.53 -3.34 -12.32
N GLU A 37 2.16 -2.44 -11.57
CA GLU A 37 3.57 -2.07 -11.78
C GLU A 37 4.50 -2.73 -10.76
N ASN A 38 4.17 -2.67 -9.48
CA ASN A 38 5.01 -3.19 -8.40
C ASN A 38 4.24 -3.40 -7.10
N LEU A 39 4.92 -4.01 -6.13
CA LEU A 39 4.47 -4.19 -4.77
C LEU A 39 5.58 -3.76 -3.81
N THR A 40 5.26 -2.89 -2.86
CA THR A 40 6.14 -2.50 -1.76
C THR A 40 5.62 -3.11 -0.47
N LEU A 41 6.50 -3.81 0.26
CA LEU A 41 6.23 -4.30 1.61
C LEU A 41 7.01 -3.42 2.59
N VAL A 42 6.28 -2.77 3.50
CA VAL A 42 6.85 -1.89 4.52
C VAL A 42 6.72 -2.57 5.87
N THR A 43 7.83 -2.68 6.60
CA THR A 43 7.88 -3.16 7.99
C THR A 43 8.34 -2.00 8.87
N GLU A 44 7.47 -1.54 9.76
CA GLU A 44 7.66 -0.37 10.62
C GLU A 44 7.71 -0.81 12.09
N HIS A 45 8.76 -0.41 12.80
CA HIS A 45 8.85 -0.58 14.25
C HIS A 45 8.58 0.75 14.95
N LYS A 46 7.66 0.75 15.92
CA LYS A 46 7.45 1.90 16.80
C LYS A 46 8.65 2.02 17.73
N VAL A 47 9.39 3.12 17.59
CA VAL A 47 10.45 3.51 18.53
C VAL A 47 9.81 4.30 19.67
N GLY A 48 10.16 3.95 20.90
CA GLY A 48 9.69 4.61 22.14
C GLY A 48 10.37 5.94 22.39
#